data_AF-A0A847PY17-F1
#
_entry.id   AF-A0A847PY17-F1
#
_cell.length_a   1.000
_cell.length_b   1.000
_cell.length_c   1.000
_cell.angle_alpha   90.00
_cell.angle_beta   90.00
_cell.angle_gamma   90.00
#
_symmetry.space_group_name_H-M   'P 1'
#
loop_
_entity.id
_entity.type
_entity.pdbx_description
1 polymer ?
#
loop_
_entity_poly.entity_id
_entity_poly.type
_entity_poly.pdbx_seq_one_letter_code
_entity_poly.pdbx_strand_id
1 'polypeptide(L)'
;MQNLTEVNGDLWREVTERCGDIRRCFSCSTCVSGCPAAEGSPPLFVRNLVTKILLGLEESLLEDETPWLCVTCSACEEMCPMGVHPFEICLAIRRWQVSKDDSYIPAAVAEIFERGHTQALDSVGDKRRALGLEEVPPTIARFPGLLERFREMLRETELVRNNEYMFGG
;
A
#
# COMPACT_ATOMS: atom_id res chain seq x y z
N MET A 1 -26.27 -5.75 3.47
CA MET A 1 -26.24 -7.23 3.45
C MET A 1 -26.01 -7.62 2.00
N GLN A 2 -24.81 -8.13 1.67
CA GLN A 2 -24.45 -8.46 0.29
C GLN A 2 -25.23 -9.67 -0.23
N ASN A 3 -25.61 -9.62 -1.51
CA ASN A 3 -26.26 -10.72 -2.19
C ASN A 3 -25.22 -11.75 -2.67
N LEU A 4 -25.20 -12.92 -2.03
CA LEU A 4 -24.24 -14.00 -2.36
C LEU A 4 -24.45 -14.59 -3.77
N THR A 5 -25.54 -14.28 -4.47
CA THR A 5 -25.74 -14.71 -5.86
C THR A 5 -25.05 -13.81 -6.87
N GLU A 6 -24.50 -12.67 -6.46
CA GLU A 6 -23.90 -11.63 -7.33
C GLU A 6 -22.40 -11.43 -7.07
N VAL A 7 -21.73 -12.44 -6.51
CA VAL A 7 -20.30 -12.35 -6.15
C VAL A 7 -19.36 -12.43 -7.35
N ASN A 8 -18.25 -11.71 -7.28
CA ASN A 8 -17.18 -11.76 -8.28
C ASN A 8 -16.30 -13.00 -8.05
N GLY A 9 -16.60 -14.10 -8.74
CA GLY A 9 -15.86 -15.37 -8.60
C GLY A 9 -14.39 -15.31 -9.01
N ASP A 10 -13.97 -14.27 -9.75
CA ASP A 10 -12.60 -14.07 -10.20
C ASP A 10 -11.84 -13.01 -9.38
N LEU A 11 -12.46 -12.48 -8.31
CA LEU A 11 -11.85 -11.45 -7.45
C LEU A 11 -10.47 -11.88 -6.92
N TRP A 12 -10.27 -13.16 -6.64
CA TRP A 12 -8.96 -13.66 -6.19
C TRP A 12 -7.87 -13.50 -7.24
N ARG A 13 -8.18 -13.64 -8.54
CA ARG A 13 -7.20 -13.38 -9.60
C ARG A 13 -6.92 -11.89 -9.72
N GLU A 14 -7.97 -11.08 -9.66
CA GLU A 14 -7.89 -9.63 -9.78
C GLU A 14 -7.04 -9.02 -8.65
N VAL A 15 -7.33 -9.38 -7.40
CA VAL A 15 -6.64 -8.82 -6.23
C VAL A 15 -5.25 -9.42 -6.06
N THR A 16 -5.07 -10.73 -6.27
CA THR A 16 -3.87 -11.45 -5.82
C THR A 16 -3.01 -12.01 -6.95
N GLU A 17 -3.11 -11.45 -8.16
CA GLU A 17 -2.33 -11.86 -9.35
C GLU A 17 -0.84 -12.07 -9.04
N ARG A 18 -0.26 -11.23 -8.17
CA ARG A 18 1.17 -11.23 -7.82
C ARG A 18 1.52 -11.99 -6.53
N CYS A 19 0.54 -12.60 -5.84
CA CYS A 19 0.74 -13.21 -4.52
C CYS A 19 0.81 -14.75 -4.56
N GLY A 20 0.78 -15.35 -5.75
CA GLY A 20 0.69 -16.81 -5.89
C GLY A 20 -0.69 -17.36 -5.54
N ASP A 21 -0.79 -18.67 -5.31
CA ASP A 21 -2.08 -19.33 -5.10
C ASP A 21 -2.59 -19.23 -3.65
N ILE A 22 -3.37 -18.18 -3.38
CA ILE A 22 -3.97 -17.93 -2.06
C ILE A 22 -5.01 -18.98 -1.65
N ARG A 23 -5.52 -19.80 -2.59
CA ARG A 23 -6.52 -20.85 -2.31
C ARG A 23 -5.96 -21.99 -1.46
N ARG A 24 -4.62 -22.04 -1.31
CA ARG A 24 -3.95 -22.94 -0.36
C ARG A 24 -4.20 -22.56 1.10
N CYS A 25 -4.77 -21.37 1.36
CA CYS A 25 -5.08 -20.91 2.70
C CYS A 25 -6.23 -21.74 3.29
N PHE A 26 -5.92 -22.46 4.36
CA PHE A 26 -6.84 -23.27 5.16
C PHE A 26 -7.30 -22.57 6.45
N SER A 27 -7.15 -21.25 6.55
CA SER A 27 -7.71 -20.43 7.63
C SER A 27 -7.24 -20.77 9.07
N CYS A 28 -5.97 -21.17 9.24
CA CYS A 28 -5.38 -21.52 10.54
C CYS A 28 -5.11 -20.35 11.51
N SER A 29 -5.21 -19.09 11.06
CA SER A 29 -4.95 -17.88 11.85
C SER A 29 -3.51 -17.66 12.35
N THR A 30 -2.51 -18.44 11.93
CA THR A 30 -1.10 -18.18 12.30
C THR A 30 -0.65 -16.75 11.94
N CYS A 31 -1.13 -16.23 10.82
CA CYS A 31 -0.87 -14.85 10.38
C CYS A 31 -1.47 -13.78 11.32
N VAL A 32 -2.46 -14.13 12.15
CA VAL A 32 -3.08 -13.23 13.13
C VAL A 32 -2.33 -13.31 14.47
N SER A 33 -1.94 -14.52 14.89
CA SER A 33 -1.32 -14.73 16.22
C SER A 33 -0.04 -13.94 16.46
N GLY A 34 0.76 -13.66 15.42
CA GLY A 34 1.96 -12.82 15.53
C GLY A 34 1.79 -11.41 14.94
N CYS A 35 0.56 -11.01 14.60
CA CYS A 35 0.31 -9.70 14.02
C CYS A 35 0.10 -8.66 15.13
N PRO A 36 0.97 -7.63 15.27
CA PRO A 36 0.71 -6.57 16.25
C PRO A 36 -0.55 -5.75 15.92
N ALA A 37 -0.91 -5.64 14.64
CA ALA A 37 -2.12 -4.95 14.20
C ALA A 37 -3.41 -5.74 14.47
N ALA A 38 -3.33 -7.01 14.91
CA ALA A 38 -4.50 -7.77 15.36
C ALA A 38 -5.08 -7.23 16.69
N GLU A 39 -4.30 -6.46 17.44
CA GLU A 39 -4.74 -5.76 18.66
C GLU A 39 -5.30 -4.35 18.35
N GLY A 40 -5.38 -3.96 17.08
CA GLY A 40 -5.92 -2.68 16.64
C GLY A 40 -7.44 -2.58 16.80
N SER A 41 -7.99 -1.38 16.56
CA SER A 41 -9.43 -1.11 16.55
C SER A 41 -9.83 -0.33 15.29
N PRO A 42 -10.40 -0.97 14.26
CA PRO A 42 -10.70 -2.40 14.17
C PRO A 42 -9.42 -3.27 14.03
N PRO A 43 -9.47 -4.56 14.43
CA PRO A 43 -8.31 -5.44 14.37
C PRO A 43 -8.03 -5.94 12.94
N LEU A 44 -6.76 -6.02 12.54
CA LEU A 44 -6.37 -6.60 11.26
C LEU A 44 -6.36 -8.13 11.34
N PHE A 45 -7.33 -8.76 10.68
CA PHE A 45 -7.39 -10.20 10.50
C PHE A 45 -7.18 -10.59 9.03
N VAL A 46 -5.91 -10.77 8.64
CA VAL A 46 -5.53 -11.13 7.26
C VAL A 46 -6.23 -12.38 6.75
N ARG A 47 -6.46 -13.36 7.64
CA ARG A 47 -7.25 -14.56 7.32
C ARG A 47 -8.67 -14.23 6.81
N ASN A 48 -9.33 -13.25 7.43
CA ASN A 48 -10.68 -12.85 7.03
C ASN A 48 -10.63 -12.13 5.66
N LEU A 49 -9.59 -11.35 5.39
CA LEU A 49 -9.36 -10.73 4.09
C LEU A 49 -9.23 -11.78 2.98
N VAL A 50 -8.44 -12.84 3.22
CA VAL A 50 -8.33 -13.98 2.28
C VAL A 50 -9.68 -14.62 2.02
N THR A 51 -10.50 -14.80 3.07
CA THR A 51 -11.84 -15.36 2.91
C THR A 51 -12.74 -14.44 2.09
N LYS A 52 -12.72 -13.13 2.33
CA LYS A 52 -13.49 -12.14 1.52
C LYS A 52 -13.12 -12.22 0.04
N ILE A 53 -11.82 -12.29 -0.26
CA ILE A 53 -11.29 -12.41 -1.62
C ILE A 53 -11.79 -13.71 -2.28
N LEU A 54 -11.64 -14.84 -1.61
CA LEU A 54 -12.05 -16.16 -2.14
C LEU A 54 -13.56 -16.29 -2.34
N LEU A 55 -14.36 -15.60 -1.52
CA LEU A 55 -15.80 -15.55 -1.64
C LEU A 55 -16.31 -14.50 -2.64
N GLY A 56 -15.43 -13.68 -3.22
CA GLY A 56 -15.83 -12.65 -4.19
C GLY A 56 -16.56 -11.46 -3.59
N LEU A 57 -16.32 -11.16 -2.30
CA LEU A 57 -17.01 -10.09 -1.55
C LEU A 57 -16.37 -8.72 -1.80
N GLU A 58 -16.58 -8.19 -3.01
CA GLU A 58 -15.86 -7.00 -3.51
C GLU A 58 -16.11 -5.74 -2.68
N GLU A 59 -17.36 -5.32 -2.49
CA GLU A 59 -17.69 -4.10 -1.71
C GLU A 59 -17.24 -4.23 -0.24
N SER A 60 -17.42 -5.41 0.40
CA SER A 60 -16.91 -5.64 1.76
C SER A 60 -15.38 -5.64 1.87
N LEU A 61 -14.66 -5.91 0.77
CA LEU A 61 -13.20 -5.78 0.71
C LEU A 61 -12.80 -4.32 0.47
N LEU A 62 -13.54 -3.60 -0.39
CA LEU A 62 -13.29 -2.19 -0.71
C LEU A 62 -13.46 -1.30 0.52
N GLU A 63 -14.48 -1.54 1.34
CA GLU A 63 -14.77 -0.80 2.57
C GLU A 63 -13.88 -1.19 3.77
N ASP A 64 -13.08 -2.26 3.67
CA ASP A 64 -12.23 -2.71 4.77
C ASP A 64 -10.92 -1.93 4.82
N GLU A 65 -10.79 -1.02 5.78
CA GLU A 65 -9.58 -0.23 5.99
C GLU A 65 -8.47 -0.98 6.74
N THR A 66 -8.76 -2.13 7.37
CA THR A 66 -7.78 -2.87 8.18
C THR A 66 -6.51 -3.29 7.44
N PRO A 67 -6.48 -3.57 6.10
CA PRO A 67 -5.24 -3.82 5.38
C PRO A 67 -4.21 -2.69 5.54
N TRP A 68 -4.66 -1.44 5.73
CA TRP A 68 -3.80 -0.27 5.94
C TRP A 68 -3.15 -0.22 7.33
N LEU A 69 -3.65 -0.99 8.30
CA LEU A 69 -3.02 -1.16 9.61
C LEU A 69 -1.77 -2.05 9.59
N CYS A 70 -1.56 -2.82 8.51
CA CYS A 70 -0.36 -3.66 8.39
C CYS A 70 0.91 -2.81 8.43
N VAL A 71 1.77 -3.10 9.42
CA VAL A 71 3.05 -2.42 9.66
C VAL A 71 4.22 -3.01 8.85
N THR A 72 3.92 -3.85 7.86
CA THR A 72 4.89 -4.42 6.91
C THR A 72 6.09 -5.09 7.58
N CYS A 73 5.87 -5.81 8.68
CA CYS A 73 6.93 -6.49 9.45
C CYS A 73 7.28 -7.89 8.92
N SER A 74 6.52 -8.42 7.97
CA SER A 74 6.67 -9.76 7.38
C SER A 74 6.60 -10.96 8.35
N ALA A 75 6.21 -10.78 9.61
CA ALA A 75 6.11 -11.89 10.55
C ALA A 75 5.11 -12.98 10.08
N CYS A 76 3.98 -12.58 9.51
CA CYS A 76 2.98 -13.51 8.98
C CYS A 76 3.45 -14.31 7.76
N GLU A 77 4.48 -13.80 7.06
CA GLU A 77 5.12 -14.41 5.90
C GLU A 77 5.87 -15.67 6.33
N GLU A 78 6.79 -15.49 7.27
CA GLU A 78 7.69 -16.53 7.80
C GLU A 78 6.95 -17.66 8.52
N MET A 79 5.81 -17.34 9.15
CA MET A 79 5.07 -18.32 9.94
C MET A 79 4.01 -19.08 9.15
N CYS A 80 3.75 -18.72 7.89
CA CYS A 80 2.66 -19.32 7.14
C CYS A 80 2.97 -20.79 6.78
N PRO A 81 2.26 -21.79 7.32
CA PRO A 81 2.57 -23.20 7.05
C PRO A 81 2.23 -23.63 5.61
N MET A 82 1.44 -22.82 4.90
CA MET A 82 1.02 -23.08 3.51
C MET A 82 1.76 -22.23 2.48
N GLY A 83 2.57 -21.26 2.92
CA GLY A 83 3.26 -20.32 2.04
C GLY A 83 2.31 -19.45 1.21
N VAL A 84 1.22 -18.92 1.81
CA VAL A 84 0.22 -18.07 1.11
C VAL A 84 0.48 -16.57 1.24
N HIS A 85 1.73 -16.18 1.43
CA HIS A 85 2.21 -14.80 1.47
C HIS A 85 1.26 -13.72 2.06
N PRO A 86 0.84 -13.81 3.34
CA PRO A 86 -0.19 -12.92 3.90
C PRO A 86 0.19 -11.43 3.90
N PHE A 87 1.48 -11.11 3.99
CA PHE A 87 1.95 -9.73 3.88
C PHE A 87 1.72 -9.16 2.49
N GLU A 88 2.07 -9.92 1.44
CA GLU A 88 1.86 -9.51 0.06
C GLU A 88 0.38 -9.36 -0.28
N ILE A 89 -0.49 -10.21 0.30
CA ILE A 89 -1.95 -10.08 0.15
C ILE A 89 -2.43 -8.73 0.70
N CYS A 90 -1.95 -8.28 1.87
CA CYS A 90 -2.31 -6.96 2.38
C CYS A 90 -1.88 -5.84 1.41
N LEU A 91 -0.67 -5.90 0.85
CA LEU A 91 -0.23 -4.91 -0.14
C LEU A 91 -1.06 -4.97 -1.43
N ALA A 92 -1.45 -6.17 -1.86
CA ALA A 92 -2.25 -6.36 -3.05
C ALA A 92 -3.66 -5.79 -2.88
N ILE A 93 -4.28 -5.96 -1.72
CA ILE A 93 -5.56 -5.32 -1.37
C ILE A 93 -5.42 -3.80 -1.41
N ARG A 94 -4.37 -3.21 -0.82
CA ARG A 94 -4.16 -1.75 -0.87
C ARG A 94 -4.05 -1.23 -2.29
N ARG A 95 -3.29 -1.91 -3.17
CA ARG A 95 -3.17 -1.54 -4.59
C ARG A 95 -4.51 -1.65 -5.30
N TRP A 96 -5.24 -2.72 -5.04
CA TRP A 96 -6.56 -2.95 -5.60
C TRP A 96 -7.57 -1.88 -5.15
N GLN A 97 -7.61 -1.54 -3.86
CA GLN A 97 -8.43 -0.45 -3.31
C GLN A 97 -8.10 0.89 -3.98
N VAL A 98 -6.82 1.24 -4.08
CA VAL A 98 -6.37 2.44 -4.81
C VAL A 98 -6.79 2.45 -6.28
N SER A 99 -6.83 1.29 -6.94
CA SER A 99 -7.27 1.18 -8.34
C SER A 99 -8.78 1.36 -8.52
N LYS A 100 -9.56 1.15 -7.44
CA LYS A 100 -11.03 1.24 -7.43
C LYS A 100 -11.53 2.58 -6.90
N ASP A 101 -10.78 3.18 -5.98
CA ASP A 101 -11.13 4.41 -5.29
C ASP A 101 -9.84 5.20 -4.97
N ASP A 102 -9.73 6.39 -5.57
CA ASP A 102 -8.57 7.27 -5.47
C ASP A 102 -8.42 7.92 -4.08
N SER A 103 -9.45 7.88 -3.23
CA SER A 103 -9.38 8.35 -1.84
C SER A 103 -8.40 7.54 -0.99
N TYR A 104 -8.07 6.31 -1.40
CA TYR A 104 -7.04 5.48 -0.78
C TYR A 104 -5.60 5.89 -1.15
N ILE A 105 -5.40 6.81 -2.11
CA ILE A 105 -4.07 7.27 -2.48
C ILE A 105 -3.48 8.11 -1.34
N PRO A 106 -2.33 7.71 -0.76
CA PRO A 106 -1.74 8.48 0.34
C PRO A 106 -1.26 9.86 -0.14
N ALA A 107 -1.56 10.91 0.61
CA ALA A 107 -1.09 12.28 0.32
C ALA A 107 0.44 12.37 0.15
N ALA A 108 1.19 11.50 0.83
CA ALA A 108 2.64 11.40 0.69
C ALA A 108 3.11 11.16 -0.76
N VAL A 109 2.29 10.56 -1.62
CA VAL A 109 2.61 10.36 -3.04
C VAL A 109 2.65 11.70 -3.79
N ALA A 110 1.69 12.60 -3.50
CA ALA A 110 1.68 13.95 -4.08
C ALA A 110 2.91 14.75 -3.63
N GLU A 111 3.29 14.65 -2.35
CA GLU A 111 4.51 15.30 -1.82
C GLU A 111 5.79 14.77 -2.49
N ILE A 112 5.87 13.45 -2.72
CA ILE A 112 7.00 12.84 -3.47
C ILE A 112 7.03 13.36 -4.90
N PHE A 113 5.88 13.47 -5.57
CA PHE A 113 5.82 13.99 -6.93
C PHE A 113 6.27 15.46 -7.00
N GLU A 114 5.80 16.28 -6.07
CA GLU A 114 6.10 17.71 -6.05
C GLU A 114 7.56 17.99 -5.67
N ARG A 115 8.06 17.48 -4.55
CA ARG A 115 9.38 17.86 -4.01
C ARG A 115 10.41 16.74 -4.01
N GLY A 116 10.06 15.55 -4.49
CA GLY A 116 10.94 14.36 -4.47
C GLY A 116 11.15 13.76 -3.08
N HIS A 117 10.43 14.24 -2.05
CA HIS A 117 10.60 13.82 -0.66
C HIS A 117 9.25 13.79 0.05
N THR A 118 9.05 12.84 0.96
CA THR A 118 7.89 12.87 1.86
C THR A 118 8.04 13.89 2.98
N GLN A 119 9.26 14.24 3.36
CA GLN A 119 9.56 15.22 4.42
C GLN A 119 10.10 16.50 3.81
N ALA A 120 9.50 17.65 4.17
CA ALA A 120 9.95 18.96 3.70
C ALA A 120 11.35 19.31 4.22
N LEU A 121 12.14 20.00 3.39
CA LEU A 121 13.52 20.38 3.72
C LEU A 121 13.66 21.84 4.17
N ASP A 122 12.57 22.62 4.18
CA ASP A 122 12.60 24.06 4.44
C ASP A 122 13.16 24.41 5.83
N SER A 123 13.02 23.50 6.80
CA SER A 123 13.42 23.71 8.19
C SER A 123 14.75 23.05 8.60
N VAL A 124 15.45 22.37 7.68
CA VAL A 124 16.66 21.61 8.03
C VAL A 124 17.97 22.35 7.73
N GLY A 125 17.95 23.42 6.95
CA GLY A 125 19.16 24.16 6.53
C GLY A 125 20.02 24.63 7.70
N ASP A 126 19.41 25.31 8.67
CA ASP A 126 20.10 25.84 9.86
C ASP A 126 20.73 24.72 10.71
N LYS A 127 19.99 23.63 10.91
CA LYS A 127 20.47 22.44 11.66
C LYS A 127 21.64 21.79 10.95
N ARG A 128 21.61 21.71 9.62
CA ARG A 128 22.68 21.14 8.81
C ARG A 128 23.95 22.00 8.90
N ARG A 129 23.83 23.33 8.78
CA ARG A 129 24.97 24.25 8.95
C ARG A 129 25.59 24.14 10.35
N ALA A 130 24.77 24.04 11.40
CA ALA A 130 25.25 23.87 12.78
C ALA A 130 26.07 22.58 12.99
N LEU A 131 25.81 21.55 12.18
CA LEU A 131 26.55 20.28 12.17
C LEU A 131 27.70 20.26 11.14
N GLY A 132 28.01 21.39 10.48
CA GLY A 132 29.06 21.48 9.46
C GLY A 132 28.69 20.82 8.13
N LEU A 133 27.41 20.56 7.88
CA LEU A 133 26.91 19.99 6.62
C LEU A 133 26.48 21.09 5.66
N GLU A 134 26.48 20.79 4.35
CA GLU A 134 25.85 21.65 3.34
C GLU A 134 24.38 21.90 3.68
N GLU A 135 23.94 23.15 3.55
CA GLU A 135 22.57 23.59 3.86
C GLU A 135 21.51 22.78 3.11
N VAL A 136 21.65 22.68 1.79
CA VAL A 136 20.80 21.81 0.96
C VAL A 136 21.49 20.45 0.87
N PRO A 137 20.81 19.34 1.23
CA PRO A 137 21.39 18.01 1.11
C PRO A 137 21.63 17.65 -0.37
N PRO A 138 22.65 16.83 -0.69
CA PRO A 138 22.95 16.40 -2.06
C PRO A 138 21.96 15.32 -2.55
N THR A 139 20.67 15.55 -2.36
CA THR A 139 19.57 14.71 -2.88
C THR A 139 18.93 15.39 -4.08
N ILE A 140 17.79 14.86 -4.56
CA ILE A 140 17.01 15.43 -5.66
C ILE A 140 16.64 16.91 -5.45
N ALA A 141 16.64 17.39 -4.20
CA ALA A 141 16.42 18.80 -3.85
C ALA A 141 17.55 19.73 -4.32
N ARG A 142 18.79 19.25 -4.43
CA ARG A 142 19.93 20.03 -4.96
C ARG A 142 19.95 20.05 -6.49
N PHE A 143 19.26 19.13 -7.15
CA PHE A 143 19.39 18.89 -8.59
C PHE A 143 18.02 18.95 -9.28
N PRO A 144 17.54 20.15 -9.67
CA PRO A 144 16.21 20.32 -10.28
C PRO A 144 15.99 19.47 -11.54
N GLY A 145 17.03 19.25 -12.34
CA GLY A 145 16.95 18.36 -13.51
C GLY A 145 16.72 16.89 -13.16
N LEU A 146 17.19 16.42 -11.99
CA LEU A 146 16.86 15.07 -11.51
C LEU A 146 15.41 15.00 -11.02
N LEU A 147 14.89 16.07 -10.40
CA LEU A 147 13.49 16.15 -10.00
C LEU A 147 12.55 16.04 -11.20
N GLU A 148 12.84 16.75 -12.29
CA GLU A 148 11.97 16.67 -13.46
C GLU A 148 12.03 15.29 -14.11
N ARG A 149 13.22 14.69 -14.24
CA ARG A 149 13.34 13.29 -14.74
C ARG A 149 12.60 12.29 -13.85
N PHE A 150 12.61 12.51 -12.54
CA PHE A 150 11.86 11.68 -11.61
C PHE A 150 10.35 11.84 -11.79
N ARG A 151 9.86 13.06 -12.02
CA ARG A 151 8.45 13.33 -12.36
C ARG A 151 8.05 12.72 -13.68
N GLU A 152 8.88 12.83 -14.72
CA GLU A 152 8.67 12.16 -16.02
C GLU A 152 8.47 10.66 -15.84
N MET A 153 9.37 10.00 -15.10
CA MET A 153 9.24 8.57 -14.76
C MET A 153 7.95 8.28 -13.97
N LEU A 154 7.59 9.12 -12.99
CA LEU A 154 6.36 8.92 -12.23
C LEU A 154 5.10 9.07 -13.09
N ARG A 155 5.07 9.99 -14.06
CA ARG A 155 3.95 10.16 -15.02
C ARG A 155 3.71 8.91 -15.88
N GLU A 156 4.71 8.06 -16.09
CA GLU A 156 4.56 6.78 -16.80
C GLU A 156 3.85 5.71 -15.96
N THR A 157 3.77 5.89 -14.64
CA THR A 157 3.08 4.93 -13.76
C THR A 157 1.56 5.05 -13.90
N GLU A 158 0.85 3.93 -13.80
CA GLU A 158 -0.62 3.92 -13.84
C GLU A 158 -1.25 4.80 -12.77
N LEU A 159 -0.61 4.88 -11.59
CA LEU A 159 -1.08 5.69 -10.48
C LEU A 159 -1.15 7.18 -10.84
N VAL A 160 -0.09 7.74 -11.43
CA VAL A 160 -0.07 9.16 -11.79
C VAL A 160 -0.89 9.41 -13.06
N ARG A 161 -0.72 8.57 -14.09
CA ARG A 161 -1.43 8.70 -15.37
C ARG A 161 -2.95 8.68 -15.21
N ASN A 162 -3.47 7.87 -14.30
CA ASN A 162 -4.92 7.78 -14.07
C ASN A 162 -5.45 8.86 -13.11
N ASN A 163 -4.56 9.58 -12.42
CA ASN A 163 -4.92 10.56 -11.38
C ASN A 163 -4.16 11.89 -11.56
N GLU A 164 -3.94 12.34 -12.79
CA GLU A 164 -3.13 13.54 -13.10
C GLU A 164 -3.58 14.79 -12.34
N TYR A 165 -4.89 14.90 -12.09
CA TYR A 165 -5.49 16.01 -11.34
C TYR A 165 -4.93 16.15 -9.90
N MET A 166 -4.40 15.07 -9.31
CA MET A 166 -3.76 15.07 -7.97
C MET A 166 -2.31 15.57 -7.99
N PHE A 167 -1.66 15.58 -9.16
CA PHE A 167 -0.22 15.78 -9.32
C PHE A 167 0.14 17.08 -10.04
N GLY A 168 -0.80 18.04 -10.08
CA GLY A 168 -0.57 19.38 -10.64
C GLY A 168 -0.56 19.38 -12.17
N GLY A 169 -1.73 19.09 -12.76
CA GLY A 169 -1.97 19.16 -14.22
C GLY A 169 -1.58 20.50 -14.86
#